data_AF-A0A7V6YZ42-F1
#
_entry.id   AF-A0A7V6YZ42-F1
#
_cell.length_a   1.000
_cell.length_b   1.000
_cell.length_c   1.000
_cell.angle_alpha   90.00
_cell.angle_beta   90.00
_cell.angle_gamma   90.00
#
_symmetry.space_group_name_H-M   'P 1'
#
loop_
_entity.id
_entity.type
_entity.pdbx_description
1 polymer ?
#
loop_
_entity_poly.entity_id
_entity_poly.type
_entity_poly.pdbx_seq_one_letter_code
_entity_poly.pdbx_strand_id
1 'polypeptide(L)'
;MKSNMRARELQIGGRIRRIREALRLSQAEFAEQLGITRQRLASYEEGRVAIRYDLALRLCRRFIVSEKWLATGLGDPRLLMDLRFDPVAAQIPVDSPYSKAFDDALSNRYEEVLRANSGGMRIQIAPQDDPGFMDTLLKGSLAAWREALPPEQYATLCFGLWEEGQRLMRRRPLLPWPEAIRQRAENSAQPSLSLAQGSVEKGLDIVSEYDNSKNVKGLMTQLLERIKRVTEQRGKKAALARHLGVPLPSVSQWLSGAREPGGEYALQMLKWVEQEERKQ
;
A
#
# COMPACT_ATOMS: atom_id res chain seq x y z
N MET A 1 -9.50 6.63 34.25
CA MET A 1 -9.64 6.67 32.77
C MET A 1 -8.34 6.43 31.99
N LYS A 2 -7.26 7.22 32.17
CA LYS A 2 -6.00 7.07 31.39
C LYS A 2 -5.35 5.68 31.44
N SER A 3 -5.41 5.00 32.59
CA SER A 3 -4.87 3.64 32.77
C SER A 3 -5.63 2.58 31.95
N ASN A 4 -6.96 2.69 31.84
CA ASN A 4 -7.80 1.72 31.12
C ASN A 4 -7.67 1.87 29.60
N MET A 5 -7.57 3.12 29.09
CA MET A 5 -7.25 3.38 27.68
C MET A 5 -5.90 2.75 27.28
N ARG A 6 -4.87 2.87 28.11
CA ARG A 6 -3.55 2.29 27.82
C ARG A 6 -3.59 0.77 27.76
N ALA A 7 -4.39 0.12 28.63
CA ALA A 7 -4.59 -1.32 28.57
C ALA A 7 -5.27 -1.76 27.27
N ARG A 8 -6.25 -0.98 26.79
CA ARG A 8 -6.93 -1.25 25.51
C ARG A 8 -5.99 -1.15 24.31
N GLU A 9 -5.15 -0.11 24.26
CA GLU A 9 -4.16 0.03 23.18
C GLU A 9 -3.13 -1.09 23.19
N LEU A 10 -2.70 -1.54 24.38
CA LEU A 10 -1.79 -2.67 24.50
C LEU A 10 -2.41 -3.97 23.96
N GLN A 11 -3.71 -4.21 24.20
CA GLN A 11 -4.42 -5.37 23.65
C GLN A 11 -4.54 -5.30 22.13
N ILE A 12 -4.85 -4.13 21.57
CA ILE A 12 -4.90 -3.92 20.13
C ILE A 12 -3.51 -4.15 19.51
N GLY A 13 -2.46 -3.56 20.08
CA GLY A 13 -1.07 -3.77 19.68
C GLY A 13 -0.66 -5.25 19.70
N GLY A 14 -1.05 -5.96 20.75
CA GLY A 14 -0.84 -7.41 20.85
C GLY A 14 -1.55 -8.21 19.74
N ARG A 15 -2.76 -7.81 19.35
CA ARG A 15 -3.47 -8.44 18.21
C ARG A 15 -2.82 -8.12 16.87
N ILE A 16 -2.34 -6.89 16.66
CA ILE A 16 -1.56 -6.51 15.47
C ILE A 16 -0.32 -7.42 15.34
N ARG A 17 0.41 -7.59 16.45
CA ARG A 17 1.58 -8.47 16.50
C ARG A 17 1.24 -9.92 16.15
N ARG A 18 0.13 -10.46 16.69
CA ARG A 18 -0.34 -11.82 16.38
C ARG A 18 -0.66 -12.00 14.90
N ILE A 19 -1.30 -11.02 14.26
CA ILE A 19 -1.58 -11.06 12.82
C ILE A 19 -0.26 -11.18 12.04
N ARG A 20 0.70 -10.31 12.34
CA ARG A 20 2.02 -10.32 11.69
C ARG A 20 2.75 -11.67 11.86
N GLU A 21 2.78 -12.19 13.08
CA GLU A 21 3.45 -13.46 13.40
C GLU A 21 2.77 -14.65 12.72
N ALA A 22 1.44 -14.68 12.67
CA ALA A 22 0.69 -15.71 11.94
C ALA A 22 0.98 -15.69 10.43
N LEU A 23 1.19 -14.50 9.86
CA LEU A 23 1.62 -14.32 8.46
C LEU A 23 3.11 -14.61 8.25
N ARG A 24 3.88 -14.91 9.31
CA ARG A 24 5.34 -15.12 9.29
C ARG A 24 6.12 -13.96 8.69
N LEU A 25 5.63 -12.73 8.91
CA LEU A 25 6.27 -11.52 8.42
C LEU A 25 7.16 -10.88 9.49
N SER A 26 8.30 -10.34 9.07
CA SER A 26 9.09 -9.43 9.90
C SER A 26 8.34 -8.13 10.14
N GLN A 27 8.74 -7.38 11.17
CA GLN A 27 8.19 -6.03 11.40
C GLN A 27 8.41 -5.10 10.21
N ALA A 28 9.52 -5.27 9.47
CA ALA A 28 9.81 -4.43 8.31
C ALA A 28 8.84 -4.71 7.16
N GLU A 29 8.64 -5.97 6.79
CA GLU A 29 7.73 -6.36 5.71
C GLU A 29 6.27 -6.01 6.02
N PHE A 30 5.84 -6.22 7.27
CA PHE A 30 4.48 -5.88 7.69
C PHE A 30 4.25 -4.37 7.69
N ALA A 31 5.23 -3.59 8.14
CA ALA A 31 5.19 -2.14 8.10
C ALA A 31 5.17 -1.60 6.67
N GLU A 32 5.98 -2.18 5.77
CA GLU A 32 6.01 -1.85 4.35
C GLU A 32 4.63 -2.04 3.71
N GLN A 33 3.97 -3.19 3.96
CA GLN A 33 2.63 -3.48 3.44
C GLN A 33 1.54 -2.54 3.98
N LEU A 34 1.73 -1.95 5.16
CA LEU A 34 0.80 -0.99 5.76
C LEU A 34 1.07 0.46 5.34
N GLY A 35 2.21 0.69 4.69
CA GLY A 35 2.67 2.02 4.39
C GLY A 35 3.09 2.80 5.64
N ILE A 36 3.85 2.19 6.54
CA ILE A 36 4.45 2.87 7.71
C ILE A 36 5.91 2.44 7.93
N THR A 37 6.63 3.16 8.79
CA THR A 37 7.98 2.74 9.19
C THR A 37 7.93 1.58 10.19
N ARG A 38 8.97 0.75 10.19
CA ARG A 38 9.14 -0.35 11.17
C ARG A 38 9.06 0.18 12.62
N GLN A 39 9.69 1.33 12.92
CA GLN A 39 9.67 1.92 14.26
C GLN A 39 8.26 2.34 14.69
N ARG A 40 7.46 2.87 13.76
CA ARG A 40 6.06 3.23 14.01
C ARG A 40 5.22 1.99 14.30
N LEU A 41 5.41 0.91 13.53
CA LEU A 41 4.78 -0.39 13.81
C LEU A 41 5.15 -0.90 15.20
N ALA A 42 6.44 -0.92 15.56
CA ALA A 42 6.89 -1.38 16.88
C ALA A 42 6.21 -0.61 18.02
N SER A 43 6.08 0.71 17.88
CA SER A 43 5.41 1.56 18.87
C SER A 43 3.93 1.20 19.05
N TYR A 44 3.24 0.78 17.98
CA TYR A 44 1.86 0.29 18.04
C TYR A 44 1.78 -1.12 18.65
N GLU A 45 2.64 -2.05 18.23
CA GLU A 45 2.66 -3.43 18.77
C GLU A 45 2.93 -3.47 20.27
N GLU A 46 3.75 -2.55 20.77
CA GLU A 46 4.07 -2.40 22.19
C GLU A 46 3.03 -1.56 22.97
N GLY A 47 1.99 -1.06 22.29
CA GLY A 47 0.95 -0.21 22.90
C GLY A 47 1.48 1.13 23.45
N ARG A 48 2.64 1.59 22.98
CA ARG A 48 3.22 2.89 23.40
C ARG A 48 2.44 4.06 22.83
N VAL A 49 1.92 3.89 21.62
CA VAL A 49 1.07 4.87 20.91
C VAL A 49 -0.19 4.15 20.46
N ALA A 50 -1.34 4.81 20.56
CA ALA A 50 -2.58 4.30 20.00
C ALA A 50 -2.52 4.27 18.47
N ILE A 51 -2.94 3.18 17.85
CA ILE A 51 -3.04 3.14 16.38
C ILE A 51 -4.18 4.05 15.93
N ARG A 52 -3.95 4.85 14.89
CA ARG A 52 -5.00 5.69 14.29
C ARG A 52 -6.03 4.82 13.58
N TYR A 53 -7.30 5.24 13.60
CA TYR A 53 -8.39 4.46 13.03
C TYR A 53 -8.20 4.20 11.52
N ASP A 54 -7.71 5.18 10.76
CA ASP A 54 -7.53 5.07 9.32
C ASP A 54 -6.50 4.00 8.93
N LEU A 55 -5.46 3.87 9.75
CA LEU A 55 -4.41 2.87 9.60
C LEU A 55 -4.88 1.49 10.08
N ALA A 56 -5.66 1.42 11.17
CA ALA A 56 -6.27 0.18 11.62
C ALA A 56 -7.25 -0.39 10.59
N LEU A 57 -8.10 0.44 9.98
CA LEU A 57 -8.99 0.01 8.90
C LEU A 57 -8.20 -0.41 7.64
N ARG A 58 -7.06 0.24 7.35
CA ARG A 58 -6.14 -0.21 6.29
C ARG A 58 -5.61 -1.62 6.57
N LEU A 59 -5.18 -1.86 7.82
CA LEU A 59 -4.67 -3.14 8.27
C LEU A 59 -5.74 -4.23 8.15
N CYS A 60 -6.94 -3.97 8.69
CA CYS A 60 -8.09 -4.87 8.61
C CYS A 60 -8.38 -5.27 7.17
N ARG A 61 -8.44 -4.29 6.25
CA ARG A 61 -8.65 -4.59 4.83
C ARG A 61 -7.48 -5.38 4.22
N ARG A 62 -6.24 -4.90 4.38
CA ARG A 62 -5.07 -5.51 3.73
C ARG A 62 -4.89 -6.98 4.11
N PHE A 63 -5.17 -7.32 5.36
CA PHE A 63 -4.94 -8.66 5.89
C PHE A 63 -6.23 -9.47 6.11
N ILE A 64 -7.37 -8.96 5.64
CA ILE A 64 -8.69 -9.60 5.79
C ILE A 64 -8.97 -9.97 7.25
N VAL A 65 -8.89 -8.97 8.13
CA VAL A 65 -9.11 -9.10 9.57
C VAL A 65 -10.31 -8.27 10.00
N SER A 66 -11.20 -8.88 10.78
CA SER A 66 -12.38 -8.24 11.37
C SER A 66 -12.01 -7.01 12.19
N GLU A 67 -12.68 -5.89 11.91
CA GLU A 67 -12.57 -4.65 12.67
C GLU A 67 -12.98 -4.88 14.13
N LYS A 68 -14.12 -5.57 14.35
CA LYS A 68 -14.60 -5.88 15.70
C LYS A 68 -13.60 -6.72 16.48
N TRP A 69 -13.04 -7.76 15.86
CA TRP A 69 -12.05 -8.59 16.55
C TRP A 69 -10.77 -7.81 16.85
N LEU A 70 -10.28 -6.98 15.94
CA LEU A 70 -9.09 -6.16 16.19
C LEU A 70 -9.32 -5.18 17.34
N ALA A 71 -10.49 -4.54 17.41
CA ALA A 71 -10.82 -3.59 18.46
C ALA A 71 -11.06 -4.30 19.80
N THR A 72 -11.81 -5.40 19.81
CA THR A 72 -12.38 -5.98 21.04
C THR A 72 -11.76 -7.30 21.47
N GLY A 73 -11.21 -8.08 20.55
CA GLY A 73 -10.84 -9.48 20.74
C GLY A 73 -12.02 -10.45 20.70
N LEU A 74 -13.23 -9.97 20.42
CA LEU A 74 -14.45 -10.76 20.36
C LEU A 74 -14.89 -10.98 18.90
N GLY A 75 -15.61 -12.07 18.66
CA GLY A 75 -16.08 -12.46 17.33
C GLY A 75 -15.02 -13.21 16.52
N ASP A 76 -15.36 -13.53 15.28
CA ASP A 76 -14.48 -14.22 14.35
C ASP A 76 -13.44 -13.24 13.76
N PRO A 77 -12.13 -13.52 13.89
CA PRO A 77 -11.06 -12.71 13.30
C PRO A 77 -11.17 -12.51 11.78
N ARG A 78 -11.90 -13.36 11.05
CA ARG A 78 -12.01 -13.34 9.59
C ARG A 78 -13.26 -12.64 9.05
N LEU A 79 -14.18 -12.22 9.93
CA LEU A 79 -15.40 -11.52 9.51
C LEU A 79 -15.13 -10.02 9.29
N LEU A 80 -14.48 -9.71 8.16
CA LEU A 80 -14.27 -8.34 7.69
C LEU A 80 -15.59 -7.72 7.20
N MET A 81 -15.92 -6.51 7.67
CA MET A 81 -17.06 -5.73 7.17
C MET A 81 -16.64 -4.61 6.21
N ASP A 82 -15.34 -4.42 6.02
CA ASP A 82 -14.77 -3.47 5.08
C ASP A 82 -15.26 -2.03 5.33
N LEU A 83 -15.12 -1.59 6.58
CA LEU A 83 -15.59 -0.27 7.01
C LEU A 83 -14.72 0.88 6.50
N ARG A 84 -13.56 0.58 5.90
CA ARG A 84 -12.63 1.58 5.35
C ARG A 84 -13.30 2.48 4.30
N PHE A 85 -14.15 1.92 3.46
CA PHE A 85 -14.85 2.63 2.39
C PHE A 85 -16.32 2.90 2.73
N ASP A 86 -16.75 2.56 3.95
CA ASP A 86 -18.11 2.83 4.39
C ASP A 86 -18.26 4.33 4.75
N PRO A 87 -19.40 4.96 4.44
CA PRO A 87 -19.64 6.37 4.75
C PRO A 87 -19.45 6.75 6.23
N VAL A 88 -19.53 5.78 7.16
CA VAL A 88 -19.22 6.03 8.58
C VAL A 88 -17.79 6.53 8.78
N ALA A 89 -16.82 6.09 7.96
CA ALA A 89 -15.41 6.42 8.15
C ALA A 89 -15.10 7.90 7.86
N ALA A 90 -15.90 8.54 7.01
CA ALA A 90 -15.79 9.97 6.67
C ALA A 90 -16.24 10.89 7.83
N GLN A 91 -17.00 10.36 8.79
CA GLN A 91 -17.53 11.12 9.92
C GLN A 91 -16.58 11.12 11.12
N ILE A 92 -15.51 10.31 11.06
CA ILE A 92 -14.56 10.12 12.16
C ILE A 92 -13.42 11.13 12.00
N PRO A 93 -13.02 11.87 13.05
CA PRO A 93 -11.88 12.77 12.98
C PRO A 93 -10.60 12.02 12.60
N VAL A 94 -9.81 12.59 11.69
CA VAL A 94 -8.63 11.97 11.04
C VAL A 94 -7.61 11.41 12.05
N ASP A 95 -7.41 12.07 13.19
CA ASP A 95 -6.43 11.67 14.21
C ASP A 95 -7.00 10.78 15.32
N SER A 96 -8.23 10.28 15.16
CA SER A 96 -8.88 9.47 16.19
C SER A 96 -8.12 8.16 16.43
N PRO A 97 -7.84 7.83 17.71
CA PRO A 97 -7.43 6.48 18.09
C PRO A 97 -8.46 5.46 17.64
N TYR A 98 -7.99 4.31 17.17
CA TYR A 98 -8.87 3.27 16.65
C TYR A 98 -9.86 2.74 17.67
N SER A 99 -9.43 2.54 18.93
CA SER A 99 -10.30 2.12 20.03
C SER A 99 -11.49 3.07 20.19
N LYS A 100 -11.22 4.37 20.27
CA LYS A 100 -12.23 5.42 20.41
C LYS A 100 -13.13 5.50 19.18
N ALA A 101 -12.56 5.53 17.98
CA ALA A 101 -13.32 5.53 16.73
C ALA A 101 -14.25 4.31 16.62
N PHE A 102 -13.80 3.16 17.13
CA PHE A 102 -14.60 1.95 17.15
C PHE A 102 -15.78 2.06 18.10
N ASP A 103 -15.54 2.49 19.35
CA ASP A 103 -16.57 2.62 20.36
C ASP A 103 -17.60 3.71 19.99
N ASP A 104 -17.14 4.84 19.44
CA ASP A 104 -18.00 6.00 19.14
C ASP A 104 -18.86 5.79 17.88
N ALA A 105 -18.33 5.11 16.84
CA ALA A 105 -18.98 5.06 15.53
C ALA A 105 -18.94 3.70 14.83
N LEU A 106 -17.76 3.04 14.76
CA LEU A 106 -17.61 1.85 13.90
C LEU A 106 -18.34 0.62 14.44
N SER A 107 -18.48 0.48 15.76
CA SER A 107 -19.09 -0.70 16.39
C SER A 107 -20.54 -0.89 15.96
N ASN A 108 -21.36 0.18 16.06
CA ASN A 108 -22.76 0.11 15.63
C ASN A 108 -22.86 -0.19 14.14
N ARG A 109 -22.03 0.48 13.33
CA ARG A 109 -22.02 0.25 11.89
C ARG A 109 -21.61 -1.18 11.53
N TYR A 110 -20.62 -1.74 12.21
CA TYR A 110 -20.19 -3.12 12.05
C TYR A 110 -21.38 -4.09 12.24
N GLU A 111 -22.14 -3.92 13.32
CA GLU A 111 -23.28 -4.80 13.62
C GLU A 111 -24.42 -4.65 12.61
N GLU A 112 -24.72 -3.44 12.15
CA GLU A 112 -25.69 -3.22 11.08
C GLU A 112 -25.29 -3.95 9.80
N VAL A 113 -24.04 -3.80 9.38
CA VAL A 113 -23.51 -4.43 8.17
C VAL A 113 -23.50 -5.95 8.31
N LEU A 114 -23.12 -6.47 9.48
CA LEU A 114 -23.12 -7.90 9.76
C LEU A 114 -24.53 -8.50 9.65
N ARG A 115 -25.54 -7.83 10.23
CA ARG A 115 -26.95 -8.26 10.12
C ARG A 115 -27.45 -8.20 8.67
N ALA A 116 -27.08 -7.15 7.94
CA ALA A 116 -27.48 -6.98 6.54
C ALA A 116 -26.84 -8.02 5.60
N ASN A 117 -25.66 -8.54 5.93
CA ASN A 117 -24.98 -9.58 5.15
C ASN A 117 -25.23 -11.01 5.67
N SER A 118 -26.34 -11.23 6.39
CA SER A 118 -26.73 -12.54 6.93
C SER A 118 -25.63 -13.22 7.76
N GLY A 119 -24.83 -12.44 8.49
CA GLY A 119 -23.70 -12.94 9.27
C GLY A 119 -22.43 -13.25 8.47
N GLY A 120 -22.47 -13.06 7.14
CA GLY A 120 -21.33 -13.26 6.25
C GLY A 120 -20.42 -12.04 6.13
N MET A 121 -19.19 -12.28 5.68
CA MET A 121 -18.19 -11.26 5.38
C MET A 121 -18.69 -10.30 4.29
N ARG A 122 -18.46 -8.99 4.46
CA ARG A 122 -18.67 -7.99 3.40
C ARG A 122 -17.32 -7.55 2.86
N ILE A 123 -17.08 -7.78 1.57
CA ILE A 123 -15.93 -7.22 0.85
C ILE A 123 -16.41 -6.50 -0.40
N GLN A 124 -16.01 -5.24 -0.55
CA GLN A 124 -16.14 -4.52 -1.80
C GLN A 124 -14.79 -4.62 -2.53
N ILE A 125 -14.75 -5.33 -3.66
CA ILE A 125 -13.60 -5.35 -4.57
C ILE A 125 -13.77 -4.20 -5.55
N ALA A 126 -12.83 -3.26 -5.52
CA ALA A 126 -12.83 -2.07 -6.34
C ALA A 126 -11.72 -2.17 -7.42
N PRO A 127 -11.85 -1.48 -8.57
CA PRO A 127 -10.86 -1.56 -9.66
C PRO A 127 -9.44 -1.16 -9.26
N GLN A 128 -9.29 -0.34 -8.22
CA GLN A 128 -8.02 0.13 -7.68
C GLN A 128 -7.37 -0.85 -6.68
N ASP A 129 -8.02 -1.94 -6.31
CA ASP A 129 -7.40 -2.93 -5.44
C ASP A 129 -6.24 -3.62 -6.17
N ASP A 130 -5.08 -3.66 -5.53
CA ASP A 130 -3.88 -4.24 -6.11
C ASP A 130 -3.98 -5.78 -6.21
N PRO A 131 -3.24 -6.42 -7.14
CA PRO A 131 -3.18 -7.87 -7.23
C PRO A 131 -2.82 -8.57 -5.91
N GLY A 132 -2.05 -7.91 -5.04
CA GLY A 132 -1.69 -8.44 -3.72
C GLY A 132 -2.88 -8.56 -2.77
N PHE A 133 -3.86 -7.64 -2.81
CA PHE A 133 -5.10 -7.77 -2.04
C PHE A 133 -5.91 -8.99 -2.49
N MET A 134 -6.05 -9.16 -3.81
CA MET A 134 -6.73 -10.32 -4.39
C MET A 134 -6.06 -11.64 -4.01
N ASP A 135 -4.73 -11.68 -4.05
CA ASP A 135 -3.93 -12.82 -3.61
C ASP A 135 -4.19 -13.17 -2.15
N THR A 136 -4.19 -12.19 -1.25
CA THR A 136 -4.47 -12.41 0.17
C THR A 136 -5.88 -12.94 0.39
N LEU A 137 -6.88 -12.34 -0.26
CA LEU A 137 -8.27 -12.75 -0.16
C LEU A 137 -8.47 -14.20 -0.62
N LEU A 138 -7.95 -14.56 -1.79
CA LEU A 138 -8.10 -15.91 -2.35
C LEU A 138 -7.33 -16.94 -1.52
N LYS A 139 -6.08 -16.68 -1.17
CA LYS A 139 -5.26 -17.60 -0.35
C LYS A 139 -5.91 -17.83 1.02
N GLY A 140 -6.38 -16.77 1.67
CA GLY A 140 -7.08 -16.85 2.96
C GLY A 140 -8.39 -17.63 2.86
N SER A 141 -9.18 -17.38 1.82
CA SER A 141 -10.45 -18.08 1.60
C SER A 141 -10.25 -19.56 1.34
N LEU A 142 -9.31 -19.92 0.45
CA LEU A 142 -8.97 -21.32 0.15
C LEU A 142 -8.48 -22.07 1.39
N ALA A 143 -7.65 -21.44 2.23
CA ALA A 143 -7.20 -22.04 3.47
C ALA A 143 -8.37 -22.33 4.42
N ALA A 144 -9.28 -21.36 4.60
CA ALA A 144 -10.46 -21.52 5.45
C ALA A 144 -11.43 -22.59 4.91
N TRP A 145 -11.68 -22.61 3.60
CA TRP A 145 -12.55 -23.61 2.98
C TRP A 145 -11.96 -25.02 3.08
N ARG A 146 -10.65 -25.18 2.94
CA ARG A 146 -9.99 -26.47 3.12
C ARG A 146 -10.10 -27.00 4.56
N GLU A 147 -10.17 -26.12 5.55
CA GLU A 147 -10.38 -26.53 6.95
C GLU A 147 -11.84 -26.88 7.24
N ALA A 148 -12.79 -26.20 6.58
CA ALA A 148 -14.21 -26.31 6.88
C ALA A 148 -14.99 -27.31 6.00
N LEU A 149 -14.57 -27.51 4.75
CA LEU A 149 -15.30 -28.35 3.80
C LEU A 149 -14.87 -29.82 3.88
N PRO A 150 -15.81 -30.76 3.78
CA PRO A 150 -15.46 -32.17 3.68
C PRO A 150 -14.90 -32.48 2.27
N PRO A 151 -14.03 -33.51 2.12
CA PRO A 151 -13.31 -33.77 0.88
C PRO A 151 -14.19 -33.94 -0.36
N GLU A 152 -15.40 -34.49 -0.21
CA GLU A 152 -16.37 -34.67 -1.30
C GLU A 152 -16.86 -33.35 -1.92
N GLN A 153 -16.78 -32.23 -1.20
CA GLN A 153 -17.18 -30.92 -1.70
C GLN A 153 -16.05 -30.17 -2.44
N TYR A 154 -14.81 -30.68 -2.40
CA TYR A 154 -13.67 -30.03 -3.05
C TYR A 154 -13.84 -29.95 -4.57
N ALA A 155 -14.41 -31.00 -5.19
CA ALA A 155 -14.65 -31.00 -6.64
C ALA A 155 -15.62 -29.87 -7.03
N THR A 156 -16.73 -29.72 -6.30
CA THR A 156 -17.71 -28.66 -6.52
C THR A 156 -17.08 -27.27 -6.38
N LEU A 157 -16.28 -27.04 -5.34
CA LEU A 157 -15.59 -25.77 -5.13
C LEU A 157 -14.60 -25.47 -6.27
N CYS A 158 -13.73 -26.43 -6.59
CA CYS A 158 -12.68 -26.25 -7.61
C CYS A 158 -13.28 -26.00 -9.00
N PHE A 159 -14.26 -26.80 -9.42
CA PHE A 159 -14.89 -26.63 -10.73
C PHE A 159 -15.72 -25.34 -10.79
N GLY A 160 -16.45 -24.99 -9.74
CA GLY A 160 -17.20 -23.73 -9.69
C GLY A 160 -16.30 -22.50 -9.85
N LEU A 161 -15.17 -22.46 -9.12
CA LEU A 161 -14.18 -21.38 -9.26
C LEU A 161 -13.54 -21.37 -10.66
N TRP A 162 -13.19 -22.55 -11.18
CA TRP A 162 -12.59 -22.68 -12.50
C TRP A 162 -13.53 -22.22 -13.62
N GLU A 163 -14.76 -22.72 -13.65
CA GLU A 163 -15.75 -22.39 -14.68
C GLU A 163 -16.06 -20.90 -14.70
N GLU A 164 -16.22 -20.29 -13.53
CA GLU A 164 -16.48 -18.87 -13.40
C GLU A 164 -15.28 -18.04 -13.87
N GLY A 165 -14.07 -18.44 -13.51
CA GLY A 165 -12.83 -17.85 -14.04
C GLY A 165 -12.74 -17.95 -15.56
N GLN A 166 -13.01 -19.13 -16.13
CA GLN A 166 -13.00 -19.34 -17.58
C GLN A 166 -14.11 -18.56 -18.30
N ARG A 167 -15.27 -18.39 -17.67
CA ARG A 167 -16.37 -17.57 -18.19
C ARG A 167 -15.95 -16.11 -18.34
N LEU A 168 -15.24 -15.56 -17.34
CA LEU A 168 -14.69 -14.21 -17.39
C LEU A 168 -13.57 -14.08 -18.44
N MET A 169 -12.71 -15.10 -18.56
CA MET A 169 -11.61 -15.13 -19.52
C MET A 169 -12.08 -15.21 -20.98
N ARG A 170 -13.17 -15.93 -21.27
CA ARG A 170 -13.76 -16.03 -22.63
C ARG A 170 -14.26 -14.69 -23.18
N ARG A 171 -14.49 -13.69 -22.32
CA ARG A 171 -14.91 -12.33 -22.72
C ARG A 171 -13.73 -11.38 -22.96
N ARG A 172 -12.49 -11.85 -22.84
CA ARG A 172 -11.26 -11.11 -23.12
C ARG A 172 -10.56 -11.75 -24.33
N PRO A 173 -9.98 -10.96 -25.25
CA PRO A 173 -9.06 -11.53 -26.23
C PRO A 173 -7.85 -12.07 -25.47
N LEU A 174 -7.72 -13.40 -25.38
CA LEU A 174 -6.54 -14.04 -24.85
C LEU A 174 -5.43 -13.88 -25.89
N LEU A 175 -4.30 -13.26 -25.50
CA LEU A 175 -3.09 -13.43 -26.29
C LEU A 175 -2.77 -14.93 -26.34
N PRO A 176 -2.34 -15.47 -27.49
CA PRO A 176 -1.88 -16.84 -27.57
C PRO A 176 -0.77 -17.08 -26.54
N TRP A 177 -0.71 -18.30 -26.03
CA TRP A 177 0.52 -18.76 -25.40
C TRP A 177 1.60 -18.89 -26.49
N PRO A 178 2.81 -18.34 -26.35
CA PRO A 178 3.44 -17.78 -25.14
C PRO A 178 3.44 -16.23 -25.05
N GLU A 179 2.81 -15.49 -25.97
CA GLU A 179 2.72 -14.02 -25.89
C GLU A 179 2.05 -13.54 -24.59
N ALA A 180 1.05 -14.26 -24.07
CA ALA A 180 0.42 -13.94 -22.79
C ALA A 180 1.36 -14.00 -21.58
N ILE A 181 2.48 -14.75 -21.65
CA ILE A 181 3.52 -14.75 -20.61
C ILE A 181 4.38 -13.51 -20.75
N ARG A 182 4.85 -13.25 -21.98
CA ARG A 182 5.72 -12.11 -22.28
C ARG A 182 5.03 -10.81 -21.88
N GLN A 183 3.76 -10.66 -22.25
CA GLN A 183 3.00 -9.48 -21.87
C GLN A 183 2.73 -9.43 -20.35
N ARG A 184 2.51 -10.56 -19.66
CA ARG A 184 2.41 -10.56 -18.18
C ARG A 184 3.73 -10.17 -17.52
N ALA A 185 4.85 -10.66 -18.01
CA ALA A 185 6.18 -10.32 -17.53
C ALA A 185 6.50 -8.84 -17.78
N GLU A 186 6.20 -8.33 -18.98
CA GLU A 186 6.34 -6.93 -19.38
C GLU A 186 5.42 -6.01 -18.56
N ASN A 187 4.15 -6.38 -18.37
CA ASN A 187 3.20 -5.63 -17.54
C ASN A 187 3.55 -5.68 -16.04
N SER A 188 4.16 -6.76 -15.56
CA SER A 188 4.69 -6.83 -14.19
C SER A 188 6.01 -6.07 -14.01
N ALA A 189 6.71 -5.78 -15.12
CA ALA A 189 7.94 -5.00 -15.16
C ALA A 189 7.71 -3.50 -15.46
N GLN A 190 6.57 -3.14 -16.03
CA GLN A 190 6.13 -1.75 -16.19
C GLN A 190 5.38 -1.27 -14.94
N PRO A 191 5.74 -0.11 -14.35
CA PRO A 191 4.93 0.50 -13.31
C PRO A 191 3.56 0.88 -13.91
N SER A 192 2.48 0.56 -13.20
CA SER A 192 1.10 0.79 -13.63
C SER A 192 0.84 2.26 -13.96
N LEU A 193 1.02 2.64 -15.22
CA LEU A 193 0.58 3.90 -15.81
C LEU A 193 -0.64 3.61 -16.70
N SER A 194 -1.85 3.60 -16.14
CA SER A 194 -3.03 4.08 -16.88
C SER A 194 -4.27 4.18 -15.98
N LEU A 195 -4.65 5.42 -15.65
CA LEU A 195 -6.01 5.96 -15.80
C LEU A 195 -5.92 7.47 -15.54
N ALA A 196 -5.32 8.19 -16.49
CA ALA A 196 -5.38 9.66 -16.56
C ALA A 196 -5.37 10.08 -18.03
N GLN A 197 -6.46 9.78 -18.73
CA GLN A 197 -6.82 10.51 -19.94
C GLN A 197 -8.25 11.00 -19.74
N GLY A 198 -8.36 12.26 -19.30
CA GLY A 198 -9.63 12.91 -19.00
C GLY A 198 -9.42 14.23 -18.26
N SER A 199 -9.07 15.27 -19.02
CA SER A 199 -9.29 16.69 -18.73
C SER A 199 -8.46 17.36 -17.63
N VAL A 200 -7.67 18.33 -18.09
CA VAL A 200 -6.96 19.35 -17.32
C VAL A 200 -7.99 20.36 -16.77
N GLU A 201 -8.05 20.53 -15.44
CA GLU A 201 -7.83 21.81 -14.73
C GLU A 201 -8.29 21.77 -13.26
N LYS A 202 -7.41 22.32 -12.39
CA LYS A 202 -7.59 22.76 -10.99
C LYS A 202 -7.80 21.68 -9.91
N GLY A 203 -6.74 21.49 -9.11
CA GLY A 203 -6.81 20.88 -7.79
C GLY A 203 -5.45 20.32 -7.37
N LEU A 204 -4.65 21.15 -6.71
CA LEU A 204 -3.49 20.70 -5.95
C LEU A 204 -3.97 19.86 -4.74
N ASP A 205 -3.09 18.94 -4.33
CA ASP A 205 -3.10 18.11 -3.11
C ASP A 205 -3.95 16.84 -3.13
N ILE A 206 -3.26 15.71 -3.41
CA ILE A 206 -3.05 14.55 -2.52
C ILE A 206 -2.30 13.49 -3.36
N VAL A 207 -1.00 13.30 -3.13
CA VAL A 207 -0.20 12.25 -3.79
C VAL A 207 0.32 11.27 -2.73
N SER A 208 -0.01 10.00 -2.92
CA SER A 208 0.43 8.85 -2.13
C SER A 208 1.96 8.70 -2.16
N GLU A 209 2.61 8.84 -1.00
CA GLU A 209 4.07 8.76 -0.83
C GLU A 209 4.67 7.34 -1.00
N TYR A 210 3.86 6.29 -1.06
CA TYR A 210 4.37 4.91 -1.05
C TYR A 210 4.83 4.37 -2.40
N ASP A 211 4.24 4.84 -3.49
CA ASP A 211 4.65 4.44 -4.84
C ASP A 211 5.82 5.32 -5.36
N ASN A 212 6.05 6.45 -4.68
CA ASN A 212 7.11 7.37 -5.03
C ASN A 212 8.50 6.85 -4.65
N SER A 213 8.72 6.07 -3.59
CA SER A 213 10.12 5.76 -3.18
C SER A 213 10.90 4.92 -4.20
N LYS A 214 10.30 3.84 -4.73
CA LYS A 214 10.94 3.01 -5.76
C LYS A 214 11.01 3.74 -7.11
N ASN A 215 9.98 4.51 -7.45
CA ASN A 215 9.90 5.26 -8.70
C ASN A 215 10.82 6.50 -8.70
N VAL A 216 10.84 7.28 -7.60
CA VAL A 216 11.76 8.40 -7.34
C VAL A 216 13.20 7.91 -7.28
N LYS A 217 13.49 6.72 -6.72
CA LYS A 217 14.84 6.15 -6.76
C LYS A 217 15.27 5.77 -8.19
N GLY A 218 14.34 5.29 -9.01
CA GLY A 218 14.53 5.08 -10.45
C GLY A 218 14.78 6.40 -11.19
N LEU A 219 13.92 7.40 -10.97
CA LEU A 219 14.03 8.74 -11.55
C LEU A 219 15.30 9.47 -11.11
N MET A 220 15.73 9.31 -9.86
CA MET A 220 16.98 9.87 -9.34
C MET A 220 18.19 9.23 -10.00
N THR A 221 18.17 7.90 -10.18
CA THR A 221 19.23 7.19 -10.90
C THR A 221 19.33 7.70 -12.34
N GLN A 222 18.19 7.83 -13.03
CA GLN A 222 18.12 8.38 -14.39
C GLN A 222 18.58 9.84 -14.47
N LEU A 223 18.20 10.68 -13.51
CA LEU A 223 18.62 12.08 -13.42
C LEU A 223 20.15 12.19 -13.23
N LEU A 224 20.73 11.40 -12.33
CA LEU A 224 22.17 11.39 -12.09
C LEU A 224 22.94 10.90 -13.32
N GLU A 225 22.42 9.92 -14.07
CA GLU A 225 23.01 9.48 -15.34
C GLU A 225 22.98 10.58 -16.41
N ARG A 226 21.85 11.28 -16.57
CA ARG A 226 21.75 12.43 -17.50
C ARG A 226 22.75 13.52 -17.14
N ILE A 227 22.85 13.85 -15.85
CA ILE A 227 23.80 14.87 -15.39
C ILE A 227 25.24 14.41 -15.59
N LYS A 228 25.57 13.13 -15.39
CA LYS A 228 26.91 12.60 -15.72
C LYS A 228 27.25 12.86 -17.17
N ARG A 229 26.37 12.51 -18.12
CA ARG A 229 26.58 12.75 -19.55
C ARG A 229 26.80 14.23 -19.88
N VAL A 230 25.98 15.12 -19.32
CA VAL A 230 26.15 16.58 -19.54
C VAL A 230 27.42 17.13 -18.87
N THR A 231 27.82 16.56 -17.73
CA THR A 231 28.98 17.02 -16.95
C THR A 231 30.31 16.39 -17.35
N GLU A 232 30.31 15.44 -18.30
CA GLU A 232 31.52 14.91 -18.96
C GLU A 232 32.28 16.00 -19.73
N GLN A 233 31.56 17.00 -20.25
CA GLN A 233 32.18 18.17 -20.88
C GLN A 233 32.93 19.03 -19.85
N ARG A 234 34.17 19.39 -20.17
CA ARG A 234 35.05 20.18 -19.29
C ARG A 234 34.36 21.48 -18.86
N GLY A 235 34.27 21.70 -17.55
CA GLY A 235 33.71 22.91 -16.93
C GLY A 235 32.21 22.87 -16.62
N LYS A 236 31.44 21.92 -17.17
CA LYS A 236 29.98 21.81 -16.91
C LYS A 236 29.66 21.43 -15.48
N LYS A 237 30.48 20.58 -14.85
CA LYS A 237 30.34 20.24 -13.42
C LYS A 237 30.49 21.45 -12.49
N ALA A 238 31.41 22.37 -12.82
CA ALA A 238 31.58 23.63 -12.08
C ALA A 238 30.46 24.65 -12.38
N ALA A 239 29.88 24.60 -13.58
CA ALA A 239 28.69 25.38 -13.92
C ALA A 239 27.46 24.91 -13.13
N LEU A 240 27.26 23.59 -12.98
CA LEU A 240 26.20 23.01 -12.15
C LEU A 240 26.35 23.42 -10.68
N ALA A 241 27.55 23.30 -10.11
CA ALA A 241 27.80 23.71 -8.72
C ALA A 241 27.45 25.19 -8.47
N ARG A 242 27.81 26.08 -9.41
CA ARG A 242 27.45 27.51 -9.35
C ARG A 242 25.94 27.74 -9.48
N HIS A 243 25.27 27.00 -10.37
CA HIS A 243 23.81 27.11 -10.55
C HIS A 243 23.03 26.70 -9.30
N LEU A 244 23.50 25.68 -8.59
CA LEU A 244 22.88 25.18 -7.37
C LEU A 244 23.30 25.95 -6.11
N GLY A 245 24.29 26.84 -6.20
CA GLY A 245 24.83 27.55 -5.04
C GLY A 245 25.55 26.65 -4.03
N VAL A 246 26.10 25.50 -4.46
CA VAL A 246 26.74 24.51 -3.57
C VAL A 246 28.22 24.29 -3.89
N PRO A 247 29.03 23.82 -2.93
CA PRO A 247 30.42 23.44 -3.18
C PRO A 247 30.55 22.32 -4.23
N LEU A 248 31.59 22.39 -5.07
CA LEU A 248 31.91 21.36 -6.08
C LEU A 248 32.04 19.92 -5.51
N PRO A 249 32.55 19.71 -4.27
CA PRO A 249 32.55 18.39 -3.65
C PRO A 249 31.15 17.81 -3.46
N SER A 250 30.13 18.64 -3.17
CA SER A 250 28.75 18.19 -2.98
C SER A 250 28.19 17.57 -4.26
N VAL A 251 28.36 18.25 -5.40
CA VAL A 251 27.99 17.73 -6.72
C VAL A 251 28.78 16.45 -7.05
N SER A 252 30.05 16.37 -6.66
CA SER A 252 30.87 15.17 -6.89
C SER A 252 30.36 13.96 -6.11
N GLN A 253 29.97 14.14 -4.85
CA GLN A 253 29.42 13.08 -4.00
C GLN A 253 28.05 12.59 -4.47
N TRP A 254 27.23 13.48 -5.04
CA TRP A 254 25.95 13.10 -5.64
C TRP A 254 26.14 12.28 -6.91
N LEU A 255 27.05 12.70 -7.79
CA LEU A 255 27.33 11.95 -9.02
C LEU A 255 28.03 10.62 -8.75
N SER A 256 28.84 10.49 -7.70
CA SER A 256 29.45 9.21 -7.33
C SER A 256 28.47 8.26 -6.62
N GLY A 257 27.28 8.73 -6.22
CA GLY A 257 26.32 7.96 -5.44
C GLY A 257 26.71 7.79 -3.96
N ALA A 258 27.76 8.49 -3.50
CA ALA A 258 28.19 8.45 -2.10
C ALA A 258 27.20 9.15 -1.16
N ARG A 259 26.39 10.07 -1.70
CA ARG A 259 25.33 10.79 -0.96
C ARG A 259 24.20 11.15 -1.91
N GLU A 260 22.96 11.09 -1.44
CA GLU A 260 21.80 11.53 -2.22
C GLU A 260 21.57 13.05 -2.04
N PRO A 261 21.24 13.80 -3.11
CA PRO A 261 20.81 15.19 -2.98
C PRO A 261 19.42 15.27 -2.34
N GLY A 262 19.17 16.32 -1.56
CA GLY A 262 17.82 16.60 -1.06
C GLY A 262 16.83 16.91 -2.20
N GLY A 263 15.53 16.76 -1.95
CA GLY A 263 14.50 16.91 -2.99
C GLY A 263 14.52 18.25 -3.73
N GLU A 264 14.83 19.34 -3.04
CA GLU A 264 14.98 20.66 -3.64
C GLU A 264 16.14 20.72 -4.65
N TYR A 265 17.31 20.19 -4.28
CA TYR A 265 18.47 20.13 -5.16
C TYR A 265 18.23 19.19 -6.34
N ALA A 266 17.50 18.09 -6.15
CA ALA A 266 17.12 17.19 -7.24
C ALA A 266 16.26 17.90 -8.31
N LEU A 267 15.30 18.73 -7.88
CA LEU A 267 14.48 19.52 -8.79
C LEU A 267 15.29 20.60 -9.53
N GLN A 268 16.22 21.27 -8.85
CA GLN A 268 17.10 22.26 -9.48
C GLN A 268 18.07 21.59 -10.48
N MET A 269 18.61 20.42 -10.12
CA MET A 269 19.45 19.59 -10.97
C MET A 269 18.70 19.13 -12.24
N LEU A 270 17.42 18.75 -12.11
CA LEU A 270 16.55 18.41 -13.24
C LEU A 270 16.33 19.60 -14.18
N LYS A 271 15.96 20.77 -13.65
CA LYS A 271 15.77 21.98 -14.47
C LYS A 271 17.04 22.36 -15.21
N TRP A 272 18.19 22.26 -14.54
CA TRP A 272 19.48 22.57 -15.15
C TRP A 272 19.83 21.59 -16.27
N VAL A 273 19.69 20.28 -16.06
CA VAL A 273 20.03 19.28 -17.09
C VAL A 273 19.13 19.41 -18.32
N GLU A 274 17.83 19.69 -18.14
CA GLU A 274 16.90 19.95 -19.24
C GLU A 274 17.28 21.20 -20.05
N GLN A 275 17.78 22.24 -19.39
CA GLN A 275 18.26 23.45 -20.07
C GLN A 275 19.55 23.21 -20.86
N GLU A 276 20.43 22.34 -20.37
CA GLU A 276 21.68 22.02 -21.05
C GLU A 276 21.49 21.01 -22.19
N GLU A 277 20.59 20.04 -22.04
CA GLU A 277 20.19 19.12 -23.11
C GLU A 277 19.52 19.85 -24.28
N ARG A 278 18.78 20.94 -24.02
CA ARG A 278 18.21 21.81 -25.07
C ARG A 278 19.24 22.66 -25.82
N LYS A 279 20.46 22.80 -25.28
CA LYS A 279 21.54 23.59 -25.89
C LYS A 279 22.56 22.73 -26.66
N GLN A 280 22.46 21.41 -26.57
CA GLN A 280 23.25 20.45 -27.32
C GLN A 280 22.53 20.10 -28.64
#